data_AF-A0A1Q6SB13-F1
#
_entry.id   AF-A0A1Q6SB13-F1
#
_cell.length_a   1.000
_cell.length_b   1.000
_cell.length_c   1.000
_cell.angle_alpha   90.00
_cell.angle_beta   90.00
_cell.angle_gamma   90.00
#
_symmetry.space_group_name_H-M   'P 1'
#
loop_
_entity.id
_entity.type
_entity.pdbx_description
1 polymer ?
#
loop_
_entity_poly.entity_id
_entity_poly.type
_entity_poly.pdbx_seq_one_letter_code
_entity_poly.pdbx_strand_id
1 'polypeptide(L)'
;MQVRAAAEALRAAELIKPERKLSPSAQSKNLTGEEIAEIIEGDEGFRGFIDECENICGKVFTPTDMSKIVSLRKNLGFDGETIVLMFFYYAEKLDAVQKKLSVSYVEKAAYSLYNQGIRTYAQLQEYIKTTEEKNTLSYRLRRLFGTGDRAFTKKEKNFFEKWSGEWNMPFEMIEYSFEITVNNTGKPSLDYMSKIISDWHAEGIMTVEAAEKKAEARKEAVRYKSITKNSAPEEKGSSFDTDEFFEKALKRSYAMLEKSGAKEEKN
;
A
#
# COMPACT_ATOMS: atom_id res chain seq x y z
N MET A 1 10.89 -19.76 -7.19
CA MET A 1 12.08 -18.99 -7.57
C MET A 1 12.81 -19.56 -8.80
N GLN A 2 12.98 -20.89 -8.92
CA GLN A 2 13.73 -21.52 -10.03
C GLN A 2 13.11 -21.42 -11.43
N VAL A 3 11.78 -21.49 -11.58
CA VAL A 3 11.12 -21.46 -12.91
C VAL A 3 11.19 -20.08 -13.58
N ARG A 4 11.11 -19.00 -12.78
CA ARG A 4 11.17 -17.63 -13.28
C ARG A 4 12.59 -17.24 -13.72
N ALA A 5 13.59 -17.65 -12.94
CA ALA A 5 15.00 -17.51 -13.29
C ALA A 5 15.38 -18.33 -14.53
N ALA A 6 14.82 -19.54 -14.68
CA ALA A 6 15.01 -20.36 -15.88
C ALA A 6 14.38 -19.72 -17.13
N ALA A 7 13.19 -19.14 -17.01
CA ALA A 7 12.54 -18.43 -18.11
C ALA A 7 13.27 -17.12 -18.48
N GLU A 8 13.86 -16.43 -17.50
CA GLU A 8 14.70 -15.25 -17.74
C GLU A 8 16.03 -15.62 -18.40
N ALA A 9 16.67 -16.71 -17.99
CA ALA A 9 17.89 -17.21 -18.61
C ALA A 9 17.66 -17.66 -20.07
N LEU A 10 16.53 -18.30 -20.37
CA LEU A 10 16.16 -18.70 -21.74
C LEU A 10 15.82 -17.50 -22.64
N ARG A 11 15.28 -16.41 -22.07
CA ARG A 11 15.05 -15.14 -22.79
C ARG A 11 16.35 -14.39 -23.04
N ALA A 12 17.26 -14.38 -22.08
CA ALA A 12 18.60 -13.78 -22.23
C ALA A 12 19.44 -14.49 -23.31
N ALA A 13 19.16 -15.77 -23.56
CA ALA A 13 19.78 -16.57 -24.62
C ALA A 13 19.11 -16.41 -26.00
N GLU A 14 18.14 -15.51 -26.17
CA GLU A 14 17.34 -15.31 -27.41
C GLU A 14 16.57 -16.55 -27.91
N LEU A 15 16.52 -17.63 -27.12
CA LEU A 15 15.85 -18.88 -27.47
C LEU A 15 14.32 -18.79 -27.37
N ILE A 16 13.81 -17.73 -26.73
CA ILE A 16 12.37 -17.45 -26.58
C ILE A 16 12.14 -15.96 -26.89
N LYS A 17 11.36 -15.67 -27.95
CA LYS A 17 10.94 -14.30 -28.25
C LYS A 17 10.10 -13.75 -27.10
N PRO A 18 10.27 -12.47 -26.69
CA PRO A 18 9.43 -11.88 -25.66
C PRO A 18 7.97 -11.92 -26.11
N GLU A 19 7.09 -12.46 -25.26
CA GLU A 19 5.66 -12.46 -25.56
C GLU A 19 5.19 -11.01 -25.77
N ARG A 20 4.52 -10.79 -26.90
CA ARG A 20 3.96 -9.48 -27.23
C ARG A 20 2.90 -9.13 -26.19
N LYS A 21 3.02 -7.94 -25.57
CA LYS A 21 2.00 -7.42 -24.65
C LYS A 21 0.65 -7.32 -25.38
N LEU A 22 -0.38 -7.90 -24.80
CA LEU A 22 -1.76 -7.87 -25.32
C LEU A 22 -2.53 -6.69 -24.74
N SER A 23 -3.54 -6.20 -25.46
CA SER A 23 -4.37 -5.07 -25.05
C SER A 23 -5.80 -5.18 -25.58
N PRO A 24 -6.84 -4.85 -24.79
CA PRO A 24 -8.24 -5.04 -25.18
C PRO A 24 -8.61 -4.55 -26.59
N SER A 25 -8.20 -3.32 -26.94
CA SER A 25 -8.54 -2.68 -28.22
C SER A 25 -7.96 -3.37 -29.45
N ALA A 26 -6.93 -4.20 -29.29
CA ALA A 26 -6.31 -4.94 -30.39
C ALA A 26 -6.97 -6.31 -30.64
N GLN A 27 -7.88 -6.74 -29.75
CA GLN A 27 -8.39 -8.11 -29.74
C GLN A 27 -9.92 -8.21 -29.56
N SER A 28 -10.62 -7.14 -29.18
CA SER A 28 -12.08 -7.16 -28.99
C SER A 28 -12.81 -6.99 -30.33
N LYS A 29 -13.33 -8.09 -30.88
CA LYS A 29 -14.40 -8.03 -31.89
C LYS A 29 -15.73 -8.15 -31.15
N ASN A 30 -16.68 -7.25 -31.43
CA ASN A 30 -18.04 -7.39 -30.89
C ASN A 30 -18.69 -8.61 -31.55
N LEU A 31 -19.17 -9.55 -30.73
CA LEU A 31 -19.86 -10.73 -31.19
C LEU A 31 -21.33 -10.41 -31.46
N THR A 32 -21.91 -11.08 -32.44
CA THR A 32 -23.35 -11.04 -32.68
C THR A 32 -24.10 -11.84 -31.63
N GLY A 33 -25.42 -11.63 -31.51
CA GLY A 33 -26.25 -12.42 -30.60
C GLY A 33 -26.24 -13.92 -30.92
N GLU A 34 -26.12 -14.27 -32.20
CA GLU A 34 -26.03 -15.66 -32.68
C GLU A 34 -24.71 -16.30 -32.24
N GLU A 35 -23.58 -15.62 -32.44
CA GLU A 35 -22.26 -16.10 -32.01
C GLU A 35 -22.19 -16.29 -30.48
N ILE A 36 -22.88 -15.45 -29.70
CA ILE A 36 -22.96 -15.59 -28.25
C ILE A 36 -23.82 -16.81 -27.87
N ALA A 37 -24.96 -17.01 -28.52
CA ALA A 37 -25.83 -18.15 -28.27
C ALA A 37 -25.13 -19.48 -28.56
N GLU A 38 -24.42 -19.60 -29.68
CA GLU A 38 -23.64 -20.79 -30.04
C GLU A 38 -22.58 -21.12 -28.96
N ILE A 39 -21.93 -20.11 -28.37
CA ILE A 39 -20.93 -20.32 -27.32
C ILE A 39 -21.58 -20.79 -26.02
N ILE A 40 -22.75 -20.26 -25.67
CA ILE A 40 -23.49 -20.67 -24.48
C ILE A 40 -23.98 -22.12 -24.63
N GLU A 41 -24.47 -22.49 -25.81
CA GLU A 41 -24.97 -23.84 -26.10
C GLU A 41 -23.84 -24.87 -26.22
N GLY A 42 -22.68 -24.47 -26.75
CA GLY A 42 -21.53 -25.35 -26.99
C GLY A 42 -20.66 -25.62 -25.76
N ASP A 43 -20.95 -25.02 -24.60
CA ASP A 43 -20.10 -25.12 -23.41
C ASP A 43 -20.92 -25.24 -22.13
N GLU A 44 -21.00 -26.46 -21.61
CA GLU A 44 -21.82 -26.82 -20.44
C GLU A 44 -21.48 -26.05 -19.15
N GLY A 45 -20.30 -25.41 -19.07
CA GLY A 45 -19.91 -24.59 -17.92
C GLY A 45 -20.10 -23.08 -18.13
N PHE A 46 -20.36 -22.65 -19.37
CA PHE A 46 -20.29 -21.24 -19.73
C PHE A 46 -21.40 -20.41 -19.09
N ARG A 47 -22.62 -20.94 -19.06
CA ARG A 47 -23.77 -20.26 -18.45
C ARG A 47 -23.58 -20.04 -16.95
N GLY A 48 -23.11 -21.07 -16.24
CA GLY A 48 -22.99 -21.03 -14.78
C GLY A 48 -22.04 -19.93 -14.29
N PHE A 49 -20.88 -19.75 -14.92
CA PHE A 49 -19.95 -18.69 -14.49
C PHE A 49 -20.39 -17.30 -14.94
N ILE A 50 -21.12 -17.18 -16.06
CA ILE A 50 -21.72 -15.90 -16.48
C ILE A 50 -22.77 -15.46 -15.47
N ASP A 51 -23.68 -16.34 -15.07
CA ASP A 51 -24.70 -16.07 -14.06
C ASP A 51 -24.03 -15.57 -12.75
N GLU A 52 -22.93 -16.20 -12.34
CA GLU A 52 -22.16 -15.78 -11.18
C GLU A 52 -21.54 -14.37 -11.36
N CYS A 53 -20.99 -14.07 -12.54
CA CYS A 53 -20.44 -12.74 -12.84
C CYS A 53 -21.53 -11.66 -12.87
N GLU A 54 -22.71 -11.97 -13.41
CA GLU A 54 -23.88 -11.07 -13.41
C GLU A 54 -24.38 -10.79 -11.99
N ASN A 55 -24.43 -11.83 -11.15
CA ASN A 55 -24.76 -11.72 -9.74
C ASN A 55 -23.79 -10.80 -9.00
N ILE A 56 -22.48 -10.99 -9.19
CA ILE A 56 -21.44 -10.14 -8.58
C ILE A 56 -21.58 -8.67 -9.02
N CYS A 57 -21.90 -8.43 -10.30
CA CYS A 57 -22.09 -7.07 -10.82
C CYS A 57 -23.47 -6.48 -10.51
N GLY A 58 -24.44 -7.29 -10.08
CA GLY A 58 -25.82 -6.89 -9.84
C GLY A 58 -26.53 -6.40 -11.12
N LYS A 59 -26.17 -6.93 -12.29
CA LYS A 59 -26.79 -6.59 -13.57
C LYS A 59 -26.68 -7.73 -14.58
N VAL A 60 -27.67 -7.81 -15.45
CA VAL A 60 -27.60 -8.64 -16.65
C VAL A 60 -26.60 -8.03 -17.64
N PHE A 61 -25.82 -8.87 -18.29
CA PHE A 61 -24.80 -8.46 -19.24
C PHE A 61 -25.37 -8.19 -20.62
N THR A 62 -24.86 -7.12 -21.22
CA THR A 62 -25.17 -6.77 -22.60
C THR A 62 -24.37 -7.66 -23.57
N PRO A 63 -24.74 -7.75 -24.86
CA PRO A 63 -23.93 -8.45 -25.86
C PRO A 63 -22.47 -7.97 -25.91
N THR A 64 -22.24 -6.68 -25.66
CA THR A 64 -20.89 -6.10 -25.56
C THR A 64 -20.13 -6.61 -24.34
N ASP A 65 -20.80 -6.74 -23.19
CA ASP A 65 -20.21 -7.32 -21.98
C ASP A 65 -19.88 -8.81 -22.20
N MET A 66 -20.81 -9.55 -22.79
CA MET A 66 -20.61 -10.95 -23.18
C MET A 66 -19.42 -11.13 -24.12
N SER A 67 -19.29 -10.25 -25.13
CA SER A 67 -18.16 -10.27 -26.07
C SER A 67 -16.81 -10.13 -25.36
N LYS A 68 -16.73 -9.28 -24.34
CA LYS A 68 -15.51 -9.13 -23.54
C LYS A 68 -15.18 -10.39 -22.77
N ILE A 69 -16.16 -10.99 -22.09
CA ILE A 69 -15.94 -12.20 -21.30
C ILE A 69 -15.54 -13.37 -22.20
N VAL A 70 -16.19 -13.54 -23.34
CA VAL A 70 -15.78 -14.51 -24.36
C VAL A 70 -14.33 -14.27 -24.78
N SER A 71 -13.93 -13.00 -24.97
CA SER A 71 -12.55 -12.66 -25.34
C SER A 71 -11.54 -13.05 -24.25
N LEU A 72 -11.90 -12.96 -22.95
CA LEU A 72 -11.02 -13.41 -21.86
C LEU A 72 -10.75 -14.91 -21.94
N ARG A 73 -11.76 -15.69 -22.35
CA ARG A 73 -11.64 -17.14 -22.49
C ARG A 73 -10.91 -17.53 -23.78
N LYS A 74 -11.34 -17.01 -24.92
CA LYS A 74 -10.79 -17.37 -26.24
C LYS A 74 -9.41 -16.77 -26.51
N ASN A 75 -9.17 -15.51 -26.11
CA ASN A 75 -7.94 -14.80 -26.46
C ASN A 75 -6.87 -14.91 -25.37
N LEU A 76 -7.27 -14.92 -24.09
CA LEU A 76 -6.34 -14.99 -22.96
C LEU A 76 -6.28 -16.38 -22.30
N GLY A 77 -7.21 -17.28 -22.63
CA GLY A 77 -7.22 -18.65 -22.13
C GLY A 77 -7.65 -18.79 -20.67
N PHE A 78 -8.27 -17.77 -20.07
CA PHE A 78 -8.76 -17.87 -18.70
C PHE A 78 -9.98 -18.80 -18.63
N ASP A 79 -9.96 -19.74 -17.68
CA ASP A 79 -11.12 -20.57 -17.37
C ASP A 79 -12.21 -19.78 -16.62
N GLY A 80 -13.41 -20.35 -16.54
CA GLY A 80 -14.57 -19.69 -15.93
C GLY A 80 -14.34 -19.36 -14.45
N GLU A 81 -13.70 -20.28 -13.71
CA GLU A 81 -13.40 -20.10 -12.28
C GLU A 81 -12.44 -18.92 -12.06
N THR A 82 -11.41 -18.79 -12.89
CA THR A 82 -10.45 -17.69 -12.83
C THR A 82 -11.13 -16.36 -13.16
N ILE A 83 -12.03 -16.33 -14.16
CA ILE A 83 -12.79 -15.12 -14.49
C ILE A 83 -13.69 -14.72 -13.33
N VAL A 84 -14.45 -15.65 -12.74
CA VAL A 84 -15.29 -15.40 -11.56
C VAL A 84 -14.47 -14.85 -10.39
N LEU A 85 -13.29 -15.43 -10.12
CA LEU A 85 -12.39 -14.94 -9.07
C LEU A 85 -11.94 -13.49 -9.35
N MET A 86 -11.66 -13.12 -10.60
CA MET A 86 -11.37 -11.72 -10.95
C MET A 86 -12.56 -10.80 -10.64
N PHE A 87 -13.78 -11.20 -11.01
CA PHE A 87 -14.98 -10.43 -10.71
C PHE A 87 -15.16 -10.22 -9.21
N PHE A 88 -15.07 -11.29 -8.43
CA PHE A 88 -15.20 -11.23 -6.97
C PHE A 88 -14.16 -10.29 -6.35
N TYR A 89 -12.87 -10.52 -6.64
CA TYR A 89 -11.78 -9.72 -6.10
C TYR A 89 -11.88 -8.22 -6.44
N TYR A 90 -12.20 -7.88 -7.69
CA TYR A 90 -12.30 -6.48 -8.09
C TYR A 90 -13.62 -5.82 -7.67
N ALA A 91 -14.69 -6.58 -7.46
CA ALA A 91 -15.91 -6.06 -6.86
C ALA A 91 -15.65 -5.59 -5.42
N GLU A 92 -15.05 -6.45 -4.59
CA GLU A 92 -14.68 -6.11 -3.20
C GLU A 92 -13.77 -4.87 -3.15
N LYS A 93 -12.75 -4.84 -4.01
CA LYS A 93 -11.80 -3.72 -4.05
C LYS A 93 -12.44 -2.39 -4.46
N LEU A 94 -13.42 -2.41 -5.36
CA LEU A 94 -14.10 -1.18 -5.81
C LEU A 94 -15.20 -0.74 -4.85
N ASP A 95 -15.85 -1.69 -4.16
CA ASP A 95 -16.85 -1.39 -3.12
C ASP A 95 -16.23 -0.61 -1.95
N ALA A 96 -15.00 -0.95 -1.57
CA ALA A 96 -14.23 -0.21 -0.55
C ALA A 96 -14.04 1.29 -0.86
N VAL A 97 -14.19 1.71 -2.12
CA VAL A 97 -14.16 3.12 -2.57
C VAL A 97 -15.48 3.57 -3.19
N GLN A 98 -16.59 2.89 -2.87
CA GLN A 98 -17.96 3.18 -3.30
C GLN A 98 -18.12 3.25 -4.83
N LYS A 99 -17.39 2.38 -5.56
CA LYS A 99 -17.49 2.26 -7.03
C LYS A 99 -18.05 0.91 -7.44
N LYS A 100 -18.90 0.91 -8.47
CA LYS A 100 -19.43 -0.32 -9.04
C LYS A 100 -18.44 -0.95 -10.03
N LEU A 101 -18.36 -2.28 -10.00
CA LEU A 101 -17.60 -3.05 -10.98
C LEU A 101 -18.22 -2.94 -12.38
N SER A 102 -17.37 -2.92 -13.41
CA SER A 102 -17.81 -3.02 -14.80
C SER A 102 -17.00 -4.09 -15.52
N VAL A 103 -17.60 -4.75 -16.51
CA VAL A 103 -16.92 -5.77 -17.32
C VAL A 103 -15.72 -5.17 -18.06
N SER A 104 -15.80 -3.92 -18.51
CA SER A 104 -14.66 -3.19 -19.10
C SER A 104 -13.48 -3.03 -18.13
N TYR A 105 -13.74 -2.91 -16.82
CA TYR A 105 -12.68 -2.85 -15.82
C TYR A 105 -12.00 -4.20 -15.67
N VAL A 106 -12.80 -5.27 -15.54
CA VAL A 106 -12.28 -6.65 -15.44
C VAL A 106 -11.48 -7.01 -16.69
N GLU A 107 -11.95 -6.64 -17.88
CA GLU A 107 -11.22 -6.87 -19.12
C GLU A 107 -9.84 -6.23 -19.08
N LYS A 108 -9.74 -4.93 -18.79
CA LYS A 108 -8.44 -4.23 -18.66
C LYS A 108 -7.54 -4.89 -17.61
N ALA A 109 -8.11 -5.30 -16.48
CA ALA A 109 -7.38 -5.97 -15.43
C ALA A 109 -6.87 -7.35 -15.87
N ALA A 110 -7.68 -8.14 -16.58
CA ALA A 110 -7.31 -9.45 -17.11
C ALA A 110 -6.14 -9.36 -18.10
N TYR A 111 -6.15 -8.38 -19.01
CA TYR A 111 -4.99 -8.15 -19.89
C TYR A 111 -3.73 -7.73 -19.11
N SER A 112 -3.89 -6.93 -18.05
CA SER A 112 -2.77 -6.57 -17.17
C SER A 112 -2.19 -7.80 -16.45
N LEU A 113 -3.05 -8.65 -15.88
CA LEU A 113 -2.67 -9.90 -15.22
C LEU A 113 -1.97 -10.85 -16.21
N TYR A 114 -2.55 -11.02 -17.40
CA TYR A 114 -1.98 -11.85 -18.46
C TYR A 114 -0.57 -11.38 -18.86
N ASN A 115 -0.39 -10.07 -19.04
CA ASN A 115 0.91 -9.47 -19.36
C ASN A 115 1.93 -9.59 -18.22
N GLN A 116 1.49 -9.80 -16.99
CA GLN A 116 2.33 -10.11 -15.83
C GLN A 116 2.64 -11.61 -15.70
N GLY A 117 2.08 -12.45 -16.59
CA GLY A 117 2.26 -13.90 -16.59
C GLY A 117 1.30 -14.66 -15.65
N ILE A 118 0.26 -13.98 -15.14
CA ILE A 118 -0.79 -14.59 -14.31
C ILE A 118 -1.88 -15.10 -15.25
N ARG A 119 -1.93 -16.42 -15.43
CA ARG A 119 -2.79 -17.09 -16.41
C ARG A 119 -3.74 -18.14 -15.84
N THR A 120 -3.55 -18.52 -14.58
CA THR A 120 -4.28 -19.62 -13.94
C THR A 120 -4.91 -19.17 -12.63
N TYR A 121 -5.95 -19.89 -12.21
CA TYR A 121 -6.60 -19.69 -10.92
C TYR A 121 -5.60 -19.62 -9.75
N ALA A 122 -4.70 -20.61 -9.64
CA ALA A 122 -3.71 -20.67 -8.58
C ALA A 122 -2.74 -19.47 -8.59
N GLN A 123 -2.32 -19.01 -9.77
CA GLN A 123 -1.48 -17.81 -9.88
C GLN A 123 -2.23 -16.54 -9.50
N LEU A 124 -3.52 -16.45 -9.82
CA LEU A 124 -4.36 -15.33 -9.44
C LEU A 124 -4.58 -15.30 -7.92
N GLN A 125 -4.84 -16.45 -7.28
CA GLN A 125 -4.93 -16.54 -5.83
C GLN A 125 -3.64 -16.08 -5.14
N GLU A 126 -2.48 -16.53 -5.61
CA GLU A 126 -1.20 -16.11 -5.05
C GLU A 126 -0.96 -14.60 -5.25
N TYR A 127 -1.36 -14.07 -6.41
CA TYR A 127 -1.33 -12.63 -6.66
C TYR A 127 -2.23 -11.85 -5.70
N ILE A 128 -3.47 -12.31 -5.48
CA ILE A 128 -4.44 -11.70 -4.56
C ILE A 128 -3.85 -11.70 -3.15
N LYS A 129 -3.44 -12.87 -2.65
CA LYS A 129 -2.80 -13.03 -1.35
C LYS A 129 -1.60 -12.12 -1.17
N THR A 130 -0.66 -12.11 -2.13
CA THR A 130 0.53 -11.26 -2.06
C THR A 130 0.16 -9.78 -2.08
N THR A 131 -0.88 -9.39 -2.84
CA THR A 131 -1.34 -8.00 -2.94
C THR A 131 -2.01 -7.55 -1.64
N GLU A 132 -2.84 -8.40 -1.05
CA GLU A 132 -3.47 -8.17 0.25
C GLU A 132 -2.43 -8.09 1.36
N GLU A 133 -1.47 -9.02 1.39
CA GLU A 133 -0.32 -9.00 2.29
C GLU A 133 0.46 -7.68 2.17
N LYS A 134 0.72 -7.22 0.95
CA LYS A 134 1.35 -5.91 0.70
C LYS A 134 0.53 -4.72 1.17
N ASN A 135 -0.79 -4.86 1.20
CA ASN A 135 -1.68 -3.82 1.72
C ASN A 135 -1.84 -3.91 3.24
N THR A 136 -1.34 -4.97 3.90
CA THR A 136 -1.39 -5.04 5.36
C THR A 136 -0.53 -3.94 5.98
N LEU A 137 -1.00 -3.43 7.13
CA LEU A 137 -0.24 -2.51 7.97
C LEU A 137 1.16 -3.04 8.28
N SER A 138 1.28 -4.35 8.55
CA SER A 138 2.56 -4.99 8.83
C SER A 138 3.55 -4.87 7.66
N TYR A 139 3.10 -5.04 6.41
CA TYR A 139 3.97 -4.84 5.25
C TYR A 139 4.38 -3.37 5.08
N ARG A 140 3.43 -2.44 5.20
CA ARG A 140 3.72 -0.99 5.11
C ARG A 140 4.74 -0.57 6.17
N LEU A 141 4.61 -1.05 7.40
CA LEU A 141 5.57 -0.81 8.48
C LEU A 141 6.95 -1.44 8.18
N ARG A 142 7.03 -2.68 7.69
CA ARG A 142 8.32 -3.31 7.32
C ARG A 142 9.07 -2.50 6.25
N ARG A 143 8.32 -1.95 5.29
CA ARG A 143 8.86 -1.08 4.23
C ARG A 143 9.37 0.24 4.82
N LEU A 144 8.59 0.87 5.71
CA LEU A 144 8.96 2.13 6.36
C LEU A 144 10.25 1.98 7.20
N PHE A 145 10.36 0.90 7.98
CA PHE A 145 11.52 0.66 8.85
C PHE A 145 12.67 -0.10 8.18
N GLY A 146 12.54 -0.46 6.89
CA GLY A 146 13.60 -1.15 6.15
C GLY A 146 13.94 -2.56 6.67
N THR A 147 13.00 -3.23 7.36
CA THR A 147 13.27 -4.53 8.00
C THR A 147 13.27 -5.70 7.03
N GLY A 148 12.86 -5.49 5.77
CA GLY A 148 12.69 -6.56 4.78
C GLY A 148 11.71 -7.63 5.26
N ASP A 149 12.07 -8.90 5.02
CA ASP A 149 11.22 -10.06 5.35
C ASP A 149 11.36 -10.54 6.81
N ARG A 150 12.25 -9.92 7.60
CA ARG A 150 12.42 -10.25 9.03
C ARG A 150 11.13 -9.95 9.80
N ALA A 151 10.74 -10.87 10.68
CA ALA A 151 9.67 -10.63 11.63
C ALA A 151 9.97 -9.45 12.56
N PHE A 152 8.94 -8.71 12.94
CA PHE A 152 9.09 -7.66 13.95
C PHE A 152 9.60 -8.25 15.27
N THR A 153 10.50 -7.52 15.92
CA THR A 153 10.89 -7.78 17.30
C THR A 153 9.69 -7.57 18.23
N LYS A 154 9.76 -8.12 19.44
CA LYS A 154 8.74 -7.89 20.46
C LYS A 154 8.54 -6.40 20.77
N LYS A 155 9.62 -5.61 20.80
CA LYS A 155 9.57 -4.16 21.05
C LYS A 155 8.84 -3.43 19.92
N GLU A 156 9.17 -3.73 18.67
CA GLU A 156 8.48 -3.19 17.48
C GLU A 156 6.99 -3.52 17.50
N LYS A 157 6.66 -4.80 17.72
CA LYS A 157 5.27 -5.25 17.77
C LYS A 157 4.45 -4.49 18.82
N ASN A 158 5.01 -4.29 20.01
CA ASN A 158 4.33 -3.55 21.07
C ASN A 158 4.05 -2.09 20.68
N PHE A 159 4.98 -1.41 20.01
CA PHE A 159 4.73 -0.04 19.53
C PHE A 159 3.66 0.00 18.44
N PHE A 160 3.73 -0.91 17.47
CA PHE A 160 2.78 -0.93 16.36
C PHE A 160 1.36 -1.30 16.80
N GLU A 161 1.23 -2.26 17.72
CA GLU A 161 -0.06 -2.61 18.33
C GLU A 161 -0.64 -1.41 19.07
N LYS A 162 0.18 -0.69 19.83
CA LYS A 162 -0.24 0.48 20.57
C LYS A 162 -0.68 1.62 19.64
N TRP A 163 0.12 1.94 18.62
CA TRP A 163 -0.18 3.07 17.72
C TRP A 163 -1.39 2.77 16.83
N SER A 164 -1.41 1.62 16.16
CA SER A 164 -2.43 1.34 15.16
C SER A 164 -3.62 0.55 15.72
N GLY A 165 -3.42 -0.32 16.71
CA GLY A 165 -4.48 -1.12 17.31
C GLY A 165 -5.20 -0.37 18.43
N GLU A 166 -4.47 0.07 19.46
CA GLU A 166 -5.07 0.74 20.62
C GLU A 166 -5.49 2.18 20.30
N TRP A 167 -4.61 2.96 19.67
CA TRP A 167 -4.84 4.39 19.40
C TRP A 167 -5.48 4.67 18.04
N ASN A 168 -5.63 3.64 17.19
CA ASN A 168 -6.16 3.77 15.83
C ASN A 168 -5.46 4.88 15.02
N MET A 169 -4.17 5.12 15.28
CA MET A 169 -3.40 6.14 14.60
C MET A 169 -3.25 5.75 13.12
N PRO A 170 -3.66 6.62 12.17
CA PRO A 170 -3.53 6.34 10.74
C PRO A 170 -2.08 6.06 10.34
N PHE A 171 -1.88 5.20 9.34
CA PHE A 171 -0.52 4.86 8.90
C PHE A 171 0.25 6.09 8.44
N GLU A 172 -0.43 7.02 7.77
CA GLU A 172 0.13 8.26 7.24
C GLU A 172 0.71 9.13 8.36
N MET A 173 0.10 9.08 9.57
CA MET A 173 0.65 9.73 10.76
C MET A 173 1.91 9.03 11.27
N ILE A 174 1.93 7.69 11.26
CA ILE A 174 3.10 6.91 11.66
C ILE A 174 4.27 7.19 10.71
N GLU A 175 4.02 7.21 9.40
CA GLU A 175 4.97 7.58 8.35
C GLU A 175 5.49 9.01 8.55
N TYR A 176 4.60 9.97 8.80
CA TYR A 176 5.01 11.35 9.07
C TYR A 176 5.88 11.49 10.32
N SER A 177 5.56 10.77 11.41
CA SER A 177 6.41 10.76 12.61
C SER A 177 7.79 10.15 12.36
N PHE A 178 7.89 9.19 11.43
CA PHE A 178 9.15 8.59 11.03
C PHE A 178 10.04 9.63 10.33
N GLU A 179 9.48 10.38 9.38
CA GLU A 179 10.20 11.45 8.67
C GLU A 179 10.71 12.52 9.64
N ILE A 180 9.85 12.99 10.55
CA ILE A 180 10.25 13.95 11.60
C ILE A 180 11.41 13.37 12.44
N THR A 181 11.31 12.11 12.82
CA THR A 181 12.33 11.44 13.64
C THR A 181 13.66 11.35 12.92
N VAL A 182 13.67 10.92 11.65
CA VAL A 182 14.88 10.83 10.83
C VAL A 182 15.48 12.23 10.62
N ASN A 183 14.66 13.23 10.32
CA ASN A 183 15.12 14.62 10.12
C ASN A 183 15.75 15.20 11.39
N ASN A 184 15.19 14.89 12.56
CA ASN A 184 15.68 15.44 13.84
C ASN A 184 16.87 14.68 14.43
N THR A 185 16.93 13.35 14.24
CA THR A 185 17.89 12.47 14.92
C THR A 185 18.89 11.80 13.99
N GLY A 186 18.73 11.92 12.67
CA GLY A 186 19.57 11.30 11.65
C GLY A 186 19.30 9.81 11.41
N LYS A 187 18.43 9.17 12.20
CA LYS A 187 18.11 7.74 12.08
C LYS A 187 16.70 7.42 12.59
N PRO A 188 16.10 6.29 12.18
CA PRO A 188 14.84 5.84 12.77
C PRO A 188 14.97 5.56 14.27
N SER A 189 14.00 5.99 15.07
CA SER A 189 13.92 5.70 16.51
C SER A 189 12.47 5.54 16.95
N LEU A 190 12.08 4.30 17.28
CA LEU A 190 10.73 3.98 17.76
C LEU A 190 10.38 4.74 19.05
N ASP A 191 11.35 4.91 19.95
CA ASP A 191 11.12 5.62 21.21
C ASP A 191 10.90 7.13 20.97
N TYR A 192 11.53 7.71 19.93
CA TYR A 192 11.29 9.10 19.55
C TYR A 192 9.94 9.25 18.85
N MET A 193 9.65 8.40 17.86
CA MET A 193 8.36 8.36 17.17
C MET A 193 7.20 8.20 18.15
N SER A 194 7.35 7.30 19.14
CA SER A 194 6.29 7.08 20.12
C SER A 194 5.96 8.32 20.91
N LYS A 195 6.91 9.23 21.16
CA LYS A 195 6.63 10.50 21.85
C LYS A 195 5.78 11.40 20.98
N ILE A 196 6.21 11.63 19.73
CA ILE A 196 5.46 12.42 18.74
C ILE A 196 4.02 11.89 18.61
N ILE A 197 3.87 10.58 18.41
CA ILE A 197 2.56 9.93 18.23
C ILE A 197 1.73 10.02 19.52
N SER A 198 2.34 9.90 20.70
CA SER A 198 1.64 10.06 21.98
C SER A 198 1.07 11.46 22.14
N ASP A 199 1.84 12.48 21.78
CA ASP A 199 1.43 13.89 21.87
C ASP A 199 0.28 14.18 20.91
N TRP A 200 0.35 13.66 19.67
CA TRP A 200 -0.75 13.77 18.72
C TRP A 200 -2.01 13.06 19.19
N HIS A 201 -1.88 11.84 19.72
CA HIS A 201 -3.01 11.10 20.26
C HIS A 201 -3.65 11.82 21.45
N ALA A 202 -2.84 12.35 22.39
CA ALA A 202 -3.33 13.10 23.55
C ALA A 202 -4.12 14.36 23.15
N GLU A 203 -3.78 14.95 22.01
CA GLU A 203 -4.45 16.15 21.47
C GLU A 203 -5.50 15.84 20.40
N GLY A 204 -5.77 14.56 20.12
CA GLY A 204 -6.76 14.14 19.11
C GLY A 204 -6.36 14.47 17.67
N ILE A 205 -5.08 14.66 17.39
CA ILE A 205 -4.56 14.95 16.05
C ILE A 205 -4.38 13.63 15.30
N MET A 206 -5.19 13.43 14.25
CA MET A 206 -5.21 12.21 13.45
C MET A 206 -4.85 12.43 11.97
N THR A 207 -4.51 13.66 11.57
CA THR A 207 -4.15 13.98 10.17
C THR A 207 -2.83 14.74 10.10
N VAL A 208 -2.07 14.49 9.03
CA VAL A 208 -0.78 15.14 8.79
C VAL A 208 -0.95 16.66 8.70
N GLU A 209 -1.99 17.12 8.00
CA GLU A 209 -2.31 18.55 7.88
C GLU A 209 -2.53 19.23 9.24
N ALA A 210 -3.21 18.55 10.18
CA ALA A 210 -3.42 19.09 11.53
C ALA A 210 -2.12 19.10 12.34
N ALA A 211 -1.27 18.08 12.19
CA ALA A 211 0.04 18.02 12.81
C ALA A 211 0.98 19.14 12.31
N GLU A 212 0.96 19.41 11.00
CA GLU A 212 1.72 20.51 10.38
C GLU A 212 1.25 21.88 10.89
N LYS A 213 -0.07 22.12 10.93
CA LYS A 213 -0.65 23.36 11.48
C LYS A 213 -0.21 23.59 12.92
N LYS A 214 -0.19 22.54 13.75
CA LYS A 214 0.32 22.62 15.13
C LYS A 214 1.80 22.98 15.15
N ALA A 215 2.62 22.32 14.32
CA ALA A 215 4.05 22.58 14.27
C ALA A 215 4.34 24.03 13.88
N GLU A 216 3.59 24.59 12.92
CA GLU A 216 3.75 25.98 12.49
C GLU A 216 3.30 26.97 13.55
N ALA A 217 2.14 26.74 14.19
CA ALA A 217 1.68 27.57 15.31
C ALA A 217 2.69 27.59 16.47
N ARG A 218 3.36 26.46 16.74
CA ARG A 218 4.42 26.38 17.75
C ARG A 218 5.64 27.21 17.34
N LYS A 219 6.08 27.15 16.07
CA LYS A 219 7.20 27.97 15.57
C LYS A 219 6.89 29.47 15.66
N GLU A 220 5.67 29.87 15.29
CA GLU A 220 5.22 31.27 15.37
C GLU A 220 5.21 31.76 16.82
N ALA A 221 4.70 30.96 17.75
CA ALA A 221 4.69 31.28 19.17
C ALA A 221 6.11 31.43 19.75
N VAL A 222 7.06 30.56 19.36
CA VAL A 222 8.47 30.65 19.76
C VAL A 222 9.13 31.90 19.16
N ARG A 223 8.88 32.18 17.87
CA ARG A 223 9.40 33.39 17.21
C ARG A 223 8.89 34.65 17.89
N TYR A 224 7.59 34.72 18.20
CA TYR A 224 7.00 35.86 18.91
C TYR A 224 7.59 36.05 20.32
N LYS A 225 7.78 34.98 21.08
CA LYS A 225 8.45 35.02 22.41
C LYS A 225 9.91 35.49 22.31
N SER A 226 10.65 35.12 21.27
CA SER A 226 12.04 35.55 21.08
C SER A 226 12.17 37.06 20.77
N ILE A 227 11.22 37.62 20.01
CA ILE A 227 11.20 39.05 19.65
C ILE A 227 10.79 39.92 20.85
N THR A 228 9.79 39.46 21.61
CA THR A 228 9.31 40.17 22.81
C THR A 228 10.31 40.15 23.96
N LYS A 229 11.08 39.06 24.11
CA LYS A 229 12.14 38.94 25.13
C LYS A 229 13.36 39.85 24.85
N ASN A 230 13.60 40.23 23.59
CA ASN A 230 14.66 41.19 23.22
C ASN A 230 14.23 42.67 23.35
N SER A 231 12.95 42.94 23.69
CA SER A 231 12.39 44.30 23.70
C SER A 231 11.89 44.77 25.08
N ALA A 232 12.06 43.98 26.14
CA ALA A 232 11.63 44.30 27.51
C ALA A 232 12.81 44.23 28.51
N PRO A 233 12.85 45.08 29.57
CA PRO A 233 13.89 45.01 30.59
C PRO A 233 13.84 43.67 31.35
N GLU A 234 15.01 43.12 31.68
CA GLU A 234 15.17 41.81 32.33
C GLU A 234 14.41 41.70 33.66
N GLU A 235 13.26 41.02 33.66
CA GLU A 235 12.73 40.38 34.87
C GLU A 235 12.92 38.86 34.79
N LYS A 236 13.63 38.33 35.79
CA LYS A 236 13.95 36.92 35.99
C LYS A 236 12.69 36.12 36.35
N GLY A 237 11.95 35.68 35.33
CA GLY A 237 10.96 34.61 35.45
C GLY A 237 11.26 33.52 34.43
N SER A 238 11.93 32.44 34.82
CA SER A 238 12.22 31.33 33.90
C SER A 238 10.95 30.52 33.63
N SER A 239 10.23 30.84 32.56
CA SER A 239 9.33 29.87 31.93
C SER A 239 10.22 28.82 31.25
N PHE A 240 10.36 27.68 31.92
CA PHE A 240 11.15 26.54 31.47
C PHE A 240 10.35 25.80 30.39
N ASP A 241 10.77 25.89 29.13
CA ASP A 241 10.21 25.10 28.03
C ASP A 241 10.73 23.66 28.17
N THR A 242 9.89 22.80 28.75
CA THR A 242 10.20 21.40 29.03
C THR A 242 10.51 20.62 27.77
N ASP A 243 9.88 20.98 26.66
CA ASP A 243 9.99 20.26 25.40
C ASP A 243 11.28 20.61 24.68
N GLU A 244 11.67 21.90 24.67
CA GLU A 244 12.97 22.33 24.13
C GLU A 244 14.14 21.75 24.94
N PHE A 245 14.02 21.74 26.28
CA PHE A 245 15.01 21.12 27.15
C PHE A 245 15.13 19.62 26.89
N PHE A 246 14.00 18.94 26.73
CA PHE A 246 13.98 17.50 26.52
C PHE A 246 14.46 17.10 25.12
N GLU A 247 14.11 17.86 24.07
CA GLU A 247 14.68 17.71 22.73
C GLU A 247 16.20 17.88 22.75
N LYS A 248 16.70 18.91 23.44
CA LYS A 248 18.14 19.11 23.63
C LYS A 248 18.79 17.99 24.43
N ALA A 249 18.13 17.46 25.46
CA ALA A 249 18.61 16.35 26.27
C ALA A 249 18.67 15.03 25.46
N LEU A 250 17.64 14.75 24.65
CA LEU A 250 17.61 13.60 23.76
C LEU A 250 18.68 13.71 22.67
N LYS A 251 18.80 14.87 22.03
CA LYS A 251 19.83 15.13 21.01
C LYS A 251 21.23 14.92 21.59
N ARG A 252 21.46 15.36 22.83
CA ARG A 252 22.72 15.15 23.54
C ARG A 252 22.95 13.67 23.87
N SER A 253 21.93 12.94 24.33
CA SER A 253 22.00 11.51 24.61
C SER A 253 22.36 10.70 23.35
N TYR A 254 21.71 10.99 22.21
CA TYR A 254 22.02 10.34 20.94
C TYR A 254 23.41 10.68 20.41
N ALA A 255 23.85 11.94 20.54
CA ALA A 255 25.21 12.35 20.17
C ALA A 255 26.30 11.67 21.04
N MET A 256 25.99 11.31 22.29
CA MET A 256 26.90 10.52 23.12
C MET A 256 26.99 9.05 22.67
N LEU A 257 25.86 8.45 22.27
CA LEU A 257 25.82 7.07 21.77
C LEU A 257 26.63 6.89 20.46
N GLU A 258 26.66 7.90 19.60
CA GLU A 258 27.47 7.88 18.37
C GLU A 258 28.97 7.98 18.65
N LYS A 259 29.37 8.72 19.69
CA LYS A 259 30.77 8.81 20.12
C LYS A 259 31.27 7.55 20.84
N SER A 260 30.39 6.79 21.50
CA SER A 260 30.78 5.51 22.11
C SER A 260 30.94 4.39 21.08
N GLY A 261 30.08 4.33 20.05
CA GLY A 261 30.20 3.33 18.97
C GLY A 261 31.45 3.51 18.10
N ALA A 262 31.84 4.76 17.81
CA ALA A 262 33.04 5.05 17.02
C ALA A 262 34.37 4.71 17.74
N LYS A 263 34.33 4.37 19.03
CA LYS A 263 35.50 3.95 19.81
C LYS A 263 35.74 2.44 19.80
N GLU A 264 34.73 1.64 19.45
CA GLU A 264 34.83 0.17 19.42
C GLU A 264 35.31 -0.37 18.06
N GLU A 265 35.19 0.38 16.95
CA GLU A 265 35.68 -0.03 15.62
C GLU A 265 37.17 0.30 15.36
N LYS A 266 37.88 0.90 16.33
CA LYS A 266 39.29 1.31 16.19
C LYS A 266 40.26 0.56 17.10
N ASN A 267 39.85 -0.55 17.70
CA ASN A 267 40.71 -1.41 18.52
C ASN A 267 40.70 -2.84 18.02
#